data_AF-A0A2E8RV83-F1
#
_entry.id   AF-A0A2E8RV83-F1
#
_cell.length_a   1.000
_cell.length_b   1.000
_cell.length_c   1.000
_cell.angle_alpha   90.00
_cell.angle_beta   90.00
_cell.angle_gamma   90.00
#
_symmetry.space_group_name_H-M   'P 1'
#
loop_
_entity.id
_entity.type
_entity.pdbx_description
1 polymer ?
#
loop_
_entity_poly.entity_id
_entity_poly.type
_entity_poly.pdbx_seq_one_letter_code
_entity_poly.pdbx_strand_id
1 'polypeptide(L)'
;MAGHGGAATVQKRNVPSEENEYDECEDEGTTGTPPEEGSATVIAAATSTEWSFDNSFTPALIEALDKNPHLGIDEVLLMMGEKTLFVGGEQPQHHPQVAQHGQKGREADNTSECGENARKAVLVANNNYLDQGAGPLPGPIPETRQLAGELEQRGYKTSQHDDQSAVEMDAHYNSVISSLKAGDDLVLAFSGHGAPEGLVGIDYTWSYYDIFSNAQVESTISGATSRGANIRFIIDSCHSGSVTDLVRSERRNELAQLTADRFDSQMYLGTAAYLENSKQKIKDYVHGRVNALNGVNWAIEDVKYQLAQDSNLLLRAKLFALQAYKSYLTSLLNEKADELWAEMVINLNAIKMLLSFATGTRMPAFPAKPTHYNTFGTILDVLEVMENAAILAVEKEVAEGGD
;
A
#
# COMPACT_ATOMS: atom_id res chain seq x y z
N MET A 1 28.44 33.08 -52.44
CA MET A 1 28.06 31.79 -53.05
C MET A 1 27.08 31.13 -52.09
N ALA A 2 25.84 30.96 -52.54
CA ALA A 2 24.74 30.42 -51.75
C ALA A 2 24.89 28.91 -51.57
N GLY A 3 24.56 28.42 -50.38
CA GLY A 3 24.40 27.00 -50.08
C GLY A 3 23.29 26.84 -49.05
N HIS A 4 22.10 26.48 -49.52
CA HIS A 4 20.94 26.12 -48.70
C HIS A 4 21.14 24.71 -48.11
N GLY A 5 21.02 24.59 -46.78
CA GLY A 5 20.89 23.31 -46.07
C GLY A 5 19.42 23.10 -45.70
N GLY A 6 18.81 22.04 -46.25
CA GLY A 6 17.40 21.73 -46.14
C GLY A 6 16.96 21.24 -44.76
N ALA A 7 15.75 21.65 -44.36
CA ALA A 7 15.03 21.16 -43.21
C ALA A 7 14.49 19.75 -43.49
N ALA A 8 14.79 18.80 -42.59
CA ALA A 8 14.22 17.46 -42.62
C ALA A 8 12.79 17.51 -42.06
N THR A 9 11.82 17.16 -42.90
CA THR A 9 10.41 17.01 -42.52
C THR A 9 10.23 15.62 -41.90
N VAL A 10 9.87 15.58 -40.61
CA VAL A 10 9.47 14.33 -39.93
C VAL A 10 8.09 13.92 -40.44
N GLN A 11 8.03 12.84 -41.22
CA GLN A 11 6.78 12.18 -41.58
C GLN A 11 6.17 11.55 -40.32
N LYS A 12 5.04 12.10 -39.86
CA LYS A 12 4.15 11.43 -38.92
C LYS A 12 3.65 10.14 -39.56
N ARG A 13 3.92 8.99 -38.93
CA ARG A 13 3.29 7.72 -39.30
C ARG A 13 1.82 7.81 -38.88
N ASN A 14 0.91 7.65 -39.84
CA ASN A 14 -0.48 7.34 -39.55
C ASN A 14 -0.53 5.96 -38.89
N VAL A 15 -0.88 5.93 -37.61
CA VAL A 15 -1.32 4.72 -36.93
C VAL A 15 -2.81 4.56 -37.28
N PRO A 16 -3.25 3.40 -37.80
CA PRO A 16 -4.67 3.17 -38.03
C PRO A 16 -5.40 3.19 -36.67
N SER A 17 -6.47 3.96 -36.57
CA SER A 17 -7.43 3.83 -35.48
C SER A 17 -8.16 2.50 -35.64
N GLU A 18 -7.81 1.51 -34.82
CA GLU A 18 -8.69 0.36 -34.60
C GLU A 18 -9.92 0.86 -33.85
N GLU A 19 -11.01 1.03 -34.60
CA GLU A 19 -12.35 1.21 -34.05
C GLU A 19 -12.72 -0.08 -33.31
N ASN A 20 -12.57 -0.07 -31.98
CA ASN A 20 -13.17 -1.09 -31.14
C ASN A 20 -14.68 -0.86 -31.13
N GLU A 21 -15.38 -1.66 -31.92
CA GLU A 21 -16.83 -1.80 -31.92
C GLU A 21 -17.22 -2.47 -30.59
N TYR A 22 -17.51 -1.65 -29.57
CA TYR A 22 -18.11 -2.11 -28.33
C TYR A 22 -19.63 -2.12 -28.53
N ASP A 23 -20.24 -3.31 -28.53
CA ASP A 23 -21.70 -3.48 -28.49
C ASP A 23 -22.23 -2.77 -27.23
N GLU A 24 -22.91 -1.65 -27.42
CA GLU A 24 -23.53 -0.85 -26.36
C GLU A 24 -24.76 -1.60 -25.82
N CYS A 25 -24.66 -2.20 -24.64
CA CYS A 25 -25.83 -2.64 -23.90
C CYS A 25 -26.64 -1.41 -23.48
N GLU A 26 -27.74 -1.14 -24.17
CA GLU A 26 -28.69 -0.07 -23.81
C GLU A 26 -29.27 -0.31 -22.41
N ASP A 27 -28.90 0.56 -21.47
CA ASP A 27 -29.38 0.56 -20.08
C ASP A 27 -30.75 1.27 -20.06
N GLU A 28 -31.83 0.51 -19.91
CA GLU A 28 -33.19 1.07 -19.83
C GLU A 28 -33.33 1.90 -18.55
N GLY A 29 -33.28 3.23 -18.73
CA GLY A 29 -33.32 4.24 -17.67
C GLY A 29 -34.44 4.04 -16.65
N THR A 30 -34.11 3.36 -15.56
CA THR A 30 -34.90 3.41 -14.33
C THR A 30 -34.44 4.64 -13.53
N THR A 31 -35.40 5.40 -13.00
CA THR A 31 -35.16 6.55 -12.11
C THR A 31 -34.73 6.06 -10.73
N GLY A 32 -33.68 5.23 -10.70
CA GLY A 32 -33.23 4.47 -9.55
C GLY A 32 -32.54 5.36 -8.51
N THR A 33 -32.68 4.95 -7.26
CA THR A 33 -31.82 5.36 -6.15
C THR A 33 -30.35 5.39 -6.58
N PRO A 34 -29.54 6.33 -6.05
CA PRO A 34 -28.10 6.33 -6.29
C PRO A 34 -27.53 4.92 -6.07
N PRO A 35 -26.60 4.45 -6.90
CA PRO A 35 -25.97 3.16 -6.70
C PRO A 35 -25.36 3.09 -5.30
N GLU A 36 -25.47 1.93 -4.65
CA GLU A 36 -24.79 1.69 -3.37
C GLU A 36 -23.28 1.95 -3.55
N GLU A 37 -22.64 2.55 -2.54
CA GLU A 37 -21.20 2.80 -2.56
C GLU A 37 -20.46 1.46 -2.67
N GLY A 38 -19.42 1.44 -3.50
CA GLY A 38 -18.57 0.26 -3.68
C GLY A 38 -17.66 -0.01 -2.48
N SER A 39 -16.74 -0.94 -2.66
CA SER A 39 -15.70 -1.25 -1.66
C SER A 39 -14.31 -0.90 -2.17
N ALA A 40 -13.41 -0.59 -1.25
CA ALA A 40 -12.01 -0.36 -1.56
C ALA A 40 -11.09 -1.15 -0.64
N THR A 41 -10.04 -1.69 -1.24
CA THR A 41 -8.89 -2.26 -0.53
C THR A 41 -7.62 -1.66 -1.12
N VAL A 42 -6.84 -0.96 -0.31
CA VAL A 42 -5.56 -0.35 -0.70
C VAL A 42 -4.45 -1.05 0.02
N ILE A 43 -3.48 -1.55 -0.73
CA ILE A 43 -2.41 -2.42 -0.24
C ILE A 43 -1.09 -1.86 -0.68
N ALA A 44 -0.28 -1.44 0.29
CA ALA A 44 0.97 -0.74 0.08
C ALA A 44 2.13 -1.57 0.64
N ALA A 45 3.09 -1.89 -0.22
CA ALA A 45 4.25 -2.76 0.05
C ALA A 45 5.12 -2.32 1.21
N ALA A 46 5.31 -1.01 1.36
CA ALA A 46 6.17 -0.44 2.39
C ALA A 46 5.33 0.33 3.41
N THR A 47 5.53 0.01 4.69
CA THR A 47 5.24 0.95 5.77
C THR A 47 6.16 2.17 5.63
N SER A 48 5.86 3.28 6.32
CA SER A 48 6.77 4.42 6.38
C SER A 48 8.16 4.11 6.97
N THR A 49 8.39 2.89 7.48
CA THR A 49 9.69 2.41 7.95
C THR A 49 10.40 1.62 6.84
N GLU A 50 11.03 2.33 5.91
CA GLU A 50 11.69 1.82 4.69
C GLU A 50 12.78 0.74 4.88
N TRP A 51 13.14 0.39 6.11
CA TRP A 51 14.36 -0.38 6.40
C TRP A 51 14.17 -1.89 6.52
N SER A 52 12.96 -2.42 6.36
CA SER A 52 12.69 -3.85 6.55
C SER A 52 12.45 -4.66 5.27
N PHE A 53 12.45 -4.05 4.07
CA PHE A 53 11.94 -4.73 2.87
C PHE A 53 12.86 -4.51 1.65
N ASP A 54 13.97 -5.25 1.59
CA ASP A 54 14.89 -5.27 0.43
C ASP A 54 14.38 -6.13 -0.74
N ASN A 55 13.19 -6.75 -0.63
CA ASN A 55 12.50 -7.35 -1.78
C ASN A 55 11.16 -6.63 -2.01
N SER A 56 10.78 -6.49 -3.28
CA SER A 56 9.49 -5.96 -3.69
C SER A 56 8.33 -6.79 -3.11
N PHE A 57 7.18 -6.16 -2.87
CA PHE A 57 5.96 -6.86 -2.45
C PHE A 57 5.35 -7.66 -3.60
N THR A 58 5.50 -7.19 -4.84
CA THR A 58 4.88 -7.79 -6.03
C THR A 58 5.31 -9.26 -6.23
N PRO A 59 6.59 -9.65 -6.14
CA PRO A 59 6.99 -11.06 -6.18
C PRO A 59 6.35 -11.94 -5.12
N ALA A 60 6.21 -11.44 -3.89
CA ALA A 60 5.57 -12.18 -2.82
C ALA A 60 4.07 -12.37 -3.10
N LEU A 61 3.40 -11.34 -3.64
CA LEU A 61 2.01 -11.46 -4.06
C LEU A 61 1.85 -12.47 -5.21
N ILE A 62 2.72 -12.43 -6.22
CA ILE A 62 2.70 -13.37 -7.34
C ILE A 62 2.86 -14.81 -6.85
N GLU A 63 3.85 -15.07 -5.98
CA GLU A 63 4.06 -16.42 -5.44
C GLU A 63 2.87 -16.88 -4.56
N ALA A 64 2.22 -15.97 -3.83
CA ALA A 64 0.98 -16.29 -3.10
C ALA A 64 -0.17 -16.67 -4.03
N LEU A 65 -0.35 -15.92 -5.12
CA LEU A 65 -1.37 -16.16 -6.13
C LEU A 65 -1.12 -17.50 -6.85
N ASP A 66 0.11 -17.75 -7.32
CA ASP A 66 0.49 -18.99 -8.01
C ASP A 66 0.24 -20.23 -7.13
N LYS A 67 0.60 -20.16 -5.84
CA LYS A 67 0.39 -21.27 -4.90
C LYS A 67 -1.07 -21.49 -4.51
N ASN A 68 -1.95 -20.51 -4.75
CA ASN A 68 -3.36 -20.55 -4.37
C ASN A 68 -4.27 -20.20 -5.55
N PRO A 69 -4.28 -21.01 -6.63
CA PRO A 69 -5.02 -20.70 -7.86
C PRO A 69 -6.54 -20.74 -7.69
N HIS A 70 -7.03 -21.33 -6.59
CA HIS A 70 -8.46 -21.43 -6.27
C HIS A 70 -8.98 -20.23 -5.48
N LEU A 71 -8.09 -19.35 -5.00
CA LEU A 71 -8.44 -18.16 -4.23
C LEU A 71 -8.50 -16.93 -5.15
N GLY A 72 -9.50 -16.09 -4.90
CA GLY A 72 -9.58 -14.75 -5.46
C GLY A 72 -8.48 -13.84 -4.92
N ILE A 73 -8.24 -12.72 -5.61
CA ILE A 73 -7.21 -11.77 -5.19
C ILE A 73 -7.47 -11.23 -3.77
N ASP A 74 -8.73 -10.97 -3.41
CA ASP A 74 -9.11 -10.48 -2.07
C ASP A 74 -8.73 -11.45 -0.97
N GLU A 75 -9.01 -12.73 -1.19
CA GLU A 75 -8.73 -13.78 -0.21
C GLU A 75 -7.22 -13.90 -0.02
N VAL A 76 -6.45 -13.88 -1.10
CA VAL A 76 -4.99 -13.90 -1.03
C VAL A 76 -4.45 -12.67 -0.28
N LEU A 77 -4.92 -11.48 -0.63
CA LEU A 77 -4.49 -10.22 -0.01
C LEU A 77 -4.84 -10.16 1.48
N LEU A 78 -6.06 -10.57 1.84
CA LEU A 78 -6.51 -10.67 3.24
C LEU A 78 -5.64 -11.67 4.01
N MET A 79 -5.43 -12.86 3.45
CA MET A 79 -4.61 -13.89 4.08
C MET A 79 -3.13 -13.50 4.20
N MET A 80 -2.59 -12.72 3.25
CA MET A 80 -1.25 -12.15 3.35
C MET A 80 -1.18 -11.09 4.46
N GLY A 81 -2.17 -10.20 4.56
CA GLY A 81 -2.28 -9.22 5.67
C GLY A 81 -2.44 -9.88 7.05
N GLU A 82 -3.17 -11.00 7.12
CA GLU A 82 -3.36 -11.77 8.35
C GLU A 82 -2.21 -12.74 8.67
N LYS A 83 -1.20 -12.85 7.80
CA LYS A 83 -0.08 -13.80 7.89
C LYS A 83 -0.51 -15.28 7.93
N THR A 84 -1.62 -15.61 7.30
CA THR A 84 -2.05 -17.01 7.11
C THR A 84 -1.46 -17.62 5.84
N LEU A 85 -1.07 -16.78 4.87
CA LEU A 85 -0.25 -17.19 3.71
C LEU A 85 1.21 -16.76 3.89
N PHE A 86 2.09 -17.74 3.99
CA PHE A 86 3.54 -17.54 4.07
C PHE A 86 4.17 -17.66 2.68
N VAL A 87 4.90 -16.61 2.28
CA VAL A 87 5.60 -16.54 0.99
C VAL A 87 7.07 -16.22 1.26
N GLY A 88 7.99 -17.02 0.71
CA GLY A 88 9.43 -16.93 1.02
C GLY A 88 9.82 -17.47 2.40
N GLY A 89 10.96 -18.17 2.49
CA GLY A 89 11.45 -18.76 3.75
C GLY A 89 12.02 -17.71 4.70
N GLU A 90 11.75 -17.84 6.02
CA GLU A 90 12.27 -17.17 7.25
C GLU A 90 12.70 -15.68 7.23
N GLN A 91 12.75 -14.99 6.09
CA GLN A 91 13.09 -13.59 5.96
C GLN A 91 11.99 -12.74 6.60
N PRO A 92 12.34 -11.60 7.21
CA PRO A 92 11.35 -10.66 7.73
C PRO A 92 10.39 -10.28 6.61
N GLN A 93 9.16 -10.76 6.77
CA GLN A 93 8.14 -10.80 5.73
C GLN A 93 7.75 -9.40 5.29
N HIS A 94 7.59 -9.20 3.99
CA HIS A 94 6.92 -8.03 3.41
C HIS A 94 5.56 -7.85 4.08
N HIS A 95 5.40 -6.80 4.88
CA HIS A 95 4.15 -6.50 5.56
C HIS A 95 3.47 -5.36 4.83
N PRO A 96 2.52 -5.67 3.93
CA PRO A 96 1.79 -4.62 3.28
C PRO A 96 0.91 -3.90 4.31
N GLN A 97 0.84 -2.58 4.20
CA GLN A 97 -0.22 -1.81 4.85
C GLN A 97 -1.49 -1.96 4.03
N VAL A 98 -2.62 -2.20 4.70
CA VAL A 98 -3.90 -2.57 4.08
C VAL A 98 -5.01 -1.68 4.59
N ALA A 99 -5.36 -0.61 3.89
CA ALA A 99 -6.58 0.15 4.18
C ALA A 99 -7.79 -0.50 3.51
N GLN A 100 -8.86 -0.74 4.26
CA GLN A 100 -10.10 -1.34 3.74
C GLN A 100 -11.30 -0.54 4.21
N HIS A 101 -12.25 -0.31 3.31
CA HIS A 101 -13.54 0.30 3.62
C HIS A 101 -14.62 -0.10 2.63
N GLY A 102 -15.88 0.08 3.03
CA GLY A 102 -17.06 -0.37 2.31
C GLY A 102 -17.30 -1.88 2.47
N GLN A 103 -18.55 -2.30 2.30
CA GLN A 103 -18.86 -3.72 2.15
C GLN A 103 -18.72 -4.10 0.69
N LYS A 104 -18.07 -5.25 0.44
CA LYS A 104 -17.98 -5.79 -0.93
C LYS A 104 -19.41 -5.98 -1.46
N GLY A 105 -19.72 -5.32 -2.57
CA GLY A 105 -21.00 -5.48 -3.26
C GLY A 105 -21.18 -6.91 -3.79
N ARG A 106 -22.32 -7.20 -4.45
CA ARG A 106 -22.51 -8.50 -5.12
C ARG A 106 -21.32 -8.81 -6.04
N GLU A 107 -20.70 -9.97 -5.85
CA GLU A 107 -19.58 -10.40 -6.68
C GLU A 107 -19.98 -10.47 -8.15
N ALA A 108 -19.08 -10.05 -9.04
CA ALA A 108 -19.24 -10.25 -10.47
C ALA A 108 -19.40 -11.75 -10.78
N ASP A 109 -20.52 -12.10 -11.41
CA ASP A 109 -20.80 -13.49 -11.81
C ASP A 109 -19.78 -13.93 -12.87
N ASN A 110 -19.01 -14.97 -12.55
CA ASN A 110 -17.92 -15.51 -13.38
C ASN A 110 -18.38 -16.07 -14.74
N THR A 111 -19.70 -16.19 -14.98
CA THR A 111 -20.26 -17.06 -16.02
C THR A 111 -20.94 -16.37 -17.19
N SER A 112 -21.15 -15.06 -17.14
CA SER A 112 -21.86 -14.36 -18.21
C SER A 112 -20.91 -13.66 -19.18
N GLU A 113 -20.87 -14.16 -20.42
CA GLU A 113 -20.29 -13.46 -21.58
C GLU A 113 -20.95 -12.08 -21.84
N CYS A 114 -22.11 -11.82 -21.20
CA CYS A 114 -22.82 -10.54 -21.16
C CYS A 114 -22.93 -9.95 -19.73
N GLY A 115 -22.01 -10.27 -18.82
CA GLY A 115 -22.18 -9.98 -17.39
C GLY A 115 -22.31 -8.52 -17.02
N GLU A 116 -23.28 -8.23 -16.15
CA GLU A 116 -23.54 -6.90 -15.59
C GLU A 116 -22.32 -6.30 -14.88
N ASN A 117 -21.33 -7.13 -14.48
CA ASN A 117 -20.15 -6.71 -13.73
C ASN A 117 -18.84 -7.19 -14.41
N ALA A 118 -17.99 -6.26 -14.83
CA ALA A 118 -16.72 -6.53 -15.50
C ALA A 118 -15.55 -6.64 -14.50
N ARG A 119 -14.56 -7.51 -14.81
CA ARG A 119 -13.28 -7.58 -14.11
C ARG A 119 -12.16 -6.94 -14.92
N LYS A 120 -11.61 -5.84 -14.44
CA LYS A 120 -10.60 -5.05 -15.15
C LYS A 120 -9.36 -4.88 -14.28
N ALA A 121 -8.18 -4.88 -14.91
CA ALA A 121 -6.95 -4.54 -14.23
C ALA A 121 -6.10 -3.56 -15.04
N VAL A 122 -5.60 -2.52 -14.39
CA VAL A 122 -4.65 -1.56 -14.96
C VAL A 122 -3.39 -1.60 -14.12
N LEU A 123 -2.29 -2.00 -14.73
CA LEU A 123 -1.01 -2.16 -14.07
C LEU A 123 0.01 -1.18 -14.66
N VAL A 124 0.62 -0.38 -13.79
CA VAL A 124 1.68 0.55 -14.15
C VAL A 124 2.99 0.09 -13.54
N ALA A 125 4.05 0.07 -14.33
CA ALA A 125 5.38 -0.29 -13.85
C ALA A 125 6.45 0.65 -14.41
N ASN A 126 7.24 1.26 -13.54
CA ASN A 126 8.30 2.18 -13.93
C ASN A 126 9.67 1.57 -13.58
N ASN A 127 10.49 1.34 -14.60
CA ASN A 127 11.84 0.78 -14.45
C ASN A 127 12.92 1.77 -14.88
N ASN A 128 12.71 2.44 -16.01
CA ASN A 128 13.77 3.11 -16.76
C ASN A 128 13.89 4.60 -16.40
N TYR A 129 13.86 4.90 -15.11
CA TYR A 129 14.03 6.26 -14.60
C TYR A 129 15.35 6.88 -15.08
N LEU A 130 15.32 8.19 -15.34
CA LEU A 130 16.54 8.93 -15.66
C LEU A 130 17.53 8.88 -14.49
N ASP A 131 18.82 8.70 -14.79
CA ASP A 131 19.90 8.64 -13.77
C ASP A 131 20.00 9.91 -12.91
N GLN A 132 19.55 11.05 -13.45
CA GLN A 132 19.49 12.33 -12.73
C GLN A 132 18.21 12.48 -11.87
N GLY A 133 17.40 11.42 -11.77
CA GLY A 133 16.21 11.35 -10.94
C GLY A 133 16.36 10.29 -9.86
N ALA A 134 15.41 9.36 -9.81
CA ALA A 134 15.36 8.30 -8.80
C ALA A 134 16.30 7.10 -9.12
N GLY A 135 16.85 7.05 -10.34
CA GLY A 135 17.71 5.95 -10.80
C GLY A 135 16.92 4.70 -11.20
N PRO A 136 17.43 3.88 -12.12
CA PRO A 136 16.68 2.77 -12.69
C PRO A 136 16.40 1.64 -11.69
N LEU A 137 15.27 0.96 -11.86
CA LEU A 137 14.87 -0.25 -11.13
C LEU A 137 14.74 -1.42 -12.11
N PRO A 138 15.39 -2.58 -11.88
CA PRO A 138 15.32 -3.70 -12.82
C PRO A 138 14.04 -4.55 -12.70
N GLY A 139 13.36 -4.53 -11.54
CA GLY A 139 12.27 -5.44 -11.18
C GLY A 139 10.84 -5.07 -11.63
N PRO A 140 10.38 -3.81 -11.51
CA PRO A 140 8.95 -3.49 -11.60
C PRO A 140 8.23 -3.99 -12.87
N ILE A 141 8.76 -3.74 -14.07
CA ILE A 141 8.16 -4.18 -15.34
C ILE A 141 8.01 -5.71 -15.42
N PRO A 142 9.08 -6.53 -15.32
CA PRO A 142 8.94 -7.98 -15.41
C PRO A 142 8.12 -8.59 -14.27
N GLU A 143 8.11 -7.99 -13.08
CA GLU A 143 7.26 -8.43 -11.96
C GLU A 143 5.79 -8.13 -12.24
N THR A 144 5.49 -6.93 -12.72
CA THR A 144 4.12 -6.51 -13.03
C THR A 144 3.52 -7.30 -14.20
N ARG A 145 4.33 -7.74 -15.17
CA ARG A 145 3.90 -8.68 -16.23
C ARG A 145 3.48 -10.03 -15.66
N GLN A 146 4.19 -10.53 -14.66
CA GLN A 146 3.82 -11.78 -14.00
C GLN A 146 2.53 -11.61 -13.19
N LEU A 147 2.39 -10.49 -12.48
CA LEU A 147 1.13 -10.16 -11.80
C LEU A 147 -0.04 -10.08 -12.78
N ALA A 148 0.14 -9.45 -13.95
CA ALA A 148 -0.88 -9.44 -15.00
C ALA A 148 -1.30 -10.87 -15.40
N GLY A 149 -0.34 -11.77 -15.62
CA GLY A 149 -0.63 -13.18 -15.92
C GLY A 149 -1.42 -13.90 -14.81
N GLU A 150 -1.13 -13.61 -13.54
CA GLU A 150 -1.90 -14.16 -12.40
C GLU A 150 -3.33 -13.61 -12.32
N LEU A 151 -3.54 -12.35 -12.72
CA LEU A 151 -4.86 -11.71 -12.77
C LEU A 151 -5.67 -12.23 -13.97
N GLU A 152 -5.05 -12.44 -15.13
CA GLU A 152 -5.70 -13.02 -16.32
C GLU A 152 -6.21 -14.43 -16.05
N GLN A 153 -5.43 -15.26 -15.35
CA GLN A 153 -5.86 -16.58 -14.89
C GLN A 153 -7.11 -16.54 -13.99
N ARG A 154 -7.38 -15.38 -13.36
CA ARG A 154 -8.53 -15.11 -12.49
C ARG A 154 -9.66 -14.34 -13.20
N GLY A 155 -9.58 -14.24 -14.52
CA GLY A 155 -10.61 -13.64 -15.36
C GLY A 155 -10.57 -12.12 -15.45
N TYR A 156 -9.50 -11.47 -15.01
CA TYR A 156 -9.34 -10.03 -15.22
C TYR A 156 -8.89 -9.74 -16.66
N LYS A 157 -9.52 -8.76 -17.31
CA LYS A 157 -8.97 -8.14 -18.51
C LYS A 157 -7.88 -7.15 -18.09
N THR A 158 -6.62 -7.50 -18.35
CA THR A 158 -5.49 -6.67 -17.92
C THR A 158 -5.05 -5.67 -19.01
N SER A 159 -4.47 -4.58 -18.56
CA SER A 159 -3.75 -3.60 -19.38
C SER A 159 -2.50 -3.19 -18.62
N GLN A 160 -1.34 -3.30 -19.27
CA GLN A 160 -0.06 -2.96 -18.68
C GLN A 160 0.54 -1.74 -19.36
N HIS A 161 1.09 -0.84 -18.55
CA HIS A 161 1.71 0.41 -18.97
C HIS A 161 3.10 0.53 -18.35
N ASP A 162 4.11 0.53 -19.20
CA ASP A 162 5.52 0.57 -18.79
C ASP A 162 6.05 2.00 -18.88
N ASP A 163 6.79 2.45 -17.87
CA ASP A 163 7.51 3.73 -17.87
C ASP A 163 6.60 4.93 -18.16
N GLN A 164 5.67 5.19 -17.25
CA GLN A 164 4.65 6.24 -17.35
C GLN A 164 5.00 7.45 -16.48
N SER A 165 4.78 8.64 -17.04
CA SER A 165 4.77 9.90 -16.26
C SER A 165 3.56 9.96 -15.33
N ALA A 166 3.57 10.85 -14.34
CA ALA A 166 2.44 11.01 -13.43
C ALA A 166 1.13 11.39 -14.14
N VAL A 167 1.22 12.17 -15.22
CA VAL A 167 0.07 12.57 -16.04
C VAL A 167 -0.48 11.38 -16.83
N GLU A 168 0.38 10.51 -17.35
CA GLU A 168 -0.05 9.32 -18.08
C GLU A 168 -0.66 8.28 -17.13
N MET A 169 -0.09 8.11 -15.93
CA MET A 169 -0.69 7.29 -14.87
C MET A 169 -2.12 7.72 -14.56
N ASP A 170 -2.32 9.02 -14.32
CA ASP A 170 -3.64 9.62 -14.08
C ASP A 170 -4.61 9.34 -15.24
N ALA A 171 -4.15 9.49 -16.49
CA ALA A 171 -4.96 9.23 -17.68
C ALA A 171 -5.43 7.77 -17.76
N HIS A 172 -4.54 6.79 -17.50
CA HIS A 172 -4.90 5.36 -17.54
C HIS A 172 -5.90 5.00 -16.44
N TYR A 173 -5.66 5.47 -15.21
CA TYR A 173 -6.55 5.20 -14.08
C TYR A 173 -7.93 5.87 -14.27
N ASN A 174 -7.97 7.14 -14.66
CA ASN A 174 -9.25 7.83 -14.89
C ASN A 174 -10.02 7.26 -16.10
N SER A 175 -9.31 6.81 -17.14
CA SER A 175 -9.93 6.16 -18.28
C SER A 175 -10.69 4.90 -17.86
N VAL A 176 -10.08 4.02 -17.06
CA VAL A 176 -10.77 2.80 -16.61
C VAL A 176 -11.94 3.13 -15.67
N ILE A 177 -11.75 4.07 -14.74
CA ILE A 177 -12.79 4.50 -13.78
C ILE A 177 -14.02 5.04 -14.48
N SER A 178 -13.84 5.84 -15.54
CA SER A 178 -14.96 6.42 -16.30
C SER A 178 -15.92 5.37 -16.89
N SER A 179 -15.40 4.16 -17.14
CA SER A 179 -16.13 3.03 -17.72
C SER A 179 -16.68 2.05 -16.69
N LEU A 180 -16.48 2.29 -15.39
CA LEU A 180 -16.94 1.39 -14.34
C LEU A 180 -18.45 1.51 -14.12
N LYS A 181 -19.05 0.35 -13.86
CA LYS A 181 -20.43 0.19 -13.38
C LYS A 181 -20.44 -0.34 -11.94
N ALA A 182 -21.58 -0.18 -11.27
CA ALA A 182 -21.76 -0.74 -9.93
C ALA A 182 -21.58 -2.27 -9.98
N GLY A 183 -20.80 -2.83 -9.05
CA GLY A 183 -20.46 -4.25 -9.00
C GLY A 183 -19.22 -4.66 -9.82
N ASP A 184 -18.67 -3.79 -10.66
CA ASP A 184 -17.40 -4.06 -11.36
C ASP A 184 -16.27 -4.34 -10.37
N ASP A 185 -15.38 -5.28 -10.69
CA ASP A 185 -14.13 -5.52 -9.94
C ASP A 185 -12.96 -4.85 -10.68
N LEU A 186 -12.32 -3.88 -10.02
CA LEU A 186 -11.13 -3.20 -10.53
C LEU A 186 -9.89 -3.55 -9.69
N VAL A 187 -8.81 -3.91 -10.36
CA VAL A 187 -7.47 -3.97 -9.77
C VAL A 187 -6.60 -2.88 -10.41
N LEU A 188 -6.08 -1.98 -9.59
CA LEU A 188 -5.01 -1.07 -9.97
C LEU A 188 -3.71 -1.58 -9.36
N ALA A 189 -2.62 -1.54 -10.11
CA ALA A 189 -1.30 -1.84 -9.61
C ALA A 189 -0.30 -0.75 -10.01
N PHE A 190 0.60 -0.42 -9.09
CA PHE A 190 1.79 0.37 -9.36
C PHE A 190 3.02 -0.34 -8.80
N SER A 191 4.10 -0.42 -9.57
CA SER A 191 5.41 -0.87 -9.09
C SER A 191 6.49 0.10 -9.58
N GLY A 192 7.33 0.60 -8.67
CA GLY A 192 8.34 1.60 -8.98
C GLY A 192 8.84 2.36 -7.76
N HIS A 193 9.51 3.48 -7.98
CA HIS A 193 9.87 4.41 -6.90
C HIS A 193 8.64 5.09 -6.31
N GLY A 194 8.73 5.40 -5.02
CA GLY A 194 7.76 6.22 -4.32
C GLY A 194 8.47 7.31 -3.53
N ALA A 195 7.72 8.36 -3.24
CA ALA A 195 8.14 9.50 -2.45
C ALA A 195 7.09 9.72 -1.34
N PRO A 196 7.42 10.45 -0.26
CA PRO A 196 6.44 10.79 0.78
C PRO A 196 5.14 11.41 0.23
N GLU A 197 5.23 12.14 -0.89
CA GLU A 197 4.12 12.82 -1.54
C GLU A 197 3.29 11.92 -2.47
N GLY A 198 3.80 10.77 -2.93
CA GLY A 198 3.10 9.91 -3.89
C GLY A 198 3.99 8.97 -4.72
N LEU A 199 3.42 8.49 -5.82
CA LEU A 199 4.05 7.56 -6.75
C LEU A 199 4.93 8.33 -7.75
N VAL A 200 6.17 7.87 -7.96
CA VAL A 200 7.13 8.57 -8.81
C VAL A 200 6.96 8.17 -10.27
N GLY A 201 6.60 9.14 -11.10
CA GLY A 201 6.52 8.99 -12.55
C GLY A 201 7.90 8.92 -13.21
N ILE A 202 7.94 8.44 -14.45
CA ILE A 202 9.19 8.15 -15.16
C ILE A 202 10.04 9.40 -15.43
N ASP A 203 9.41 10.57 -15.57
CA ASP A 203 10.08 11.82 -15.91
C ASP A 203 10.64 12.54 -14.67
N TYR A 204 10.57 11.91 -13.49
CA TYR A 204 11.02 12.51 -12.25
C TYR A 204 12.52 12.86 -12.30
N THR A 205 12.84 14.09 -11.94
CA THR A 205 14.22 14.59 -11.77
C THR A 205 14.31 15.48 -10.53
N TRP A 206 15.52 15.76 -10.05
CA TRP A 206 15.73 16.74 -8.97
C TRP A 206 15.16 18.15 -9.25
N SER A 207 14.95 18.49 -10.54
CA SER A 207 14.41 19.78 -10.98
C SER A 207 12.94 19.74 -11.43
N TYR A 208 12.36 18.55 -11.60
CA TYR A 208 11.00 18.35 -12.09
C TYR A 208 10.32 17.23 -11.31
N TYR A 209 9.31 17.61 -10.54
CA TYR A 209 8.57 16.74 -9.63
C TYR A 209 7.43 16.04 -10.39
N ASP A 210 7.77 14.97 -11.11
CA ASP A 210 6.80 14.08 -11.75
C ASP A 210 6.24 13.08 -10.72
N ILE A 211 5.25 13.52 -9.95
CA ILE A 211 4.65 12.73 -8.87
C ILE A 211 3.15 12.61 -9.06
N PHE A 212 2.65 11.38 -9.06
CA PHE A 212 1.23 11.09 -8.90
C PHE A 212 0.91 11.06 -7.40
N SER A 213 0.35 12.17 -6.91
CA SER A 213 0.25 12.46 -5.48
C SER A 213 -0.66 11.49 -4.73
N ASN A 214 -0.45 11.36 -3.42
CA ASN A 214 -1.31 10.57 -2.53
C ASN A 214 -2.79 11.00 -2.65
N ALA A 215 -3.05 12.30 -2.86
CA ALA A 215 -4.41 12.81 -3.07
C ALA A 215 -5.01 12.37 -4.42
N GLN A 216 -4.20 12.22 -5.47
CA GLN A 216 -4.66 11.65 -6.73
C GLN A 216 -4.93 10.14 -6.60
N VAL A 217 -4.13 9.41 -5.82
CA VAL A 217 -4.39 8.01 -5.50
C VAL A 217 -5.73 7.88 -4.75
N GLU A 218 -5.95 8.69 -3.71
CA GLU A 218 -7.22 8.71 -2.97
C GLU A 218 -8.40 9.08 -3.90
N SER A 219 -8.27 10.12 -4.71
CA SER A 219 -9.32 10.51 -5.67
C SER A 219 -9.62 9.42 -6.69
N THR A 220 -8.63 8.61 -7.07
CA THR A 220 -8.79 7.44 -7.95
C THR A 220 -9.64 6.37 -7.25
N ILE A 221 -9.35 6.10 -5.98
CA ILE A 221 -10.11 5.13 -5.17
C ILE A 221 -11.55 5.61 -4.97
N SER A 222 -11.73 6.83 -4.50
CA SER A 222 -13.05 7.45 -4.27
C SER A 222 -13.86 7.58 -5.57
N GLY A 223 -13.20 7.85 -6.70
CA GLY A 223 -13.83 7.85 -8.02
C GLY A 223 -14.36 6.47 -8.45
N ALA A 224 -13.69 5.39 -8.06
CA ALA A 224 -14.16 4.03 -8.33
C ALA A 224 -15.29 3.62 -7.36
N THR A 225 -15.13 3.84 -6.06
CA THR A 225 -16.14 3.45 -5.06
C THR A 225 -17.45 4.22 -5.20
N SER A 226 -17.40 5.51 -5.54
CA SER A 226 -18.61 6.32 -5.81
C SER A 226 -19.43 5.84 -7.00
N ARG A 227 -18.85 4.98 -7.86
CA ARG A 227 -19.56 4.30 -8.96
C ARG A 227 -20.13 2.93 -8.56
N GLY A 228 -19.97 2.53 -7.31
CA GLY A 228 -20.38 1.20 -6.83
C GLY A 228 -19.40 0.08 -7.17
N ALA A 229 -18.20 0.40 -7.67
CA ALA A 229 -17.21 -0.62 -8.04
C ALA A 229 -16.39 -1.10 -6.84
N ASN A 230 -15.91 -2.34 -6.90
CA ASN A 230 -15.00 -2.92 -5.92
C ASN A 230 -13.56 -2.74 -6.40
N ILE A 231 -12.80 -1.83 -5.77
CA ILE A 231 -11.42 -1.51 -6.17
C ILE A 231 -10.38 -2.14 -5.24
N ARG A 232 -9.31 -2.67 -5.83
CA ARG A 232 -8.07 -3.05 -5.14
C ARG A 232 -6.93 -2.24 -5.72
N PHE A 233 -6.24 -1.44 -4.92
CA PHE A 233 -5.05 -0.71 -5.38
C PHE A 233 -3.81 -1.29 -4.69
N ILE A 234 -3.00 -2.01 -5.45
CA ILE A 234 -1.72 -2.59 -5.05
C ILE A 234 -0.60 -1.61 -5.39
N ILE A 235 0.19 -1.21 -4.39
CA ILE A 235 1.25 -0.21 -4.55
C ILE A 235 2.55 -0.81 -4.03
N ASP A 236 3.48 -1.07 -4.94
CA ASP A 236 4.81 -1.59 -4.66
C ASP A 236 5.87 -0.52 -4.88
N SER A 237 5.95 0.40 -3.91
CA SER A 237 6.89 1.51 -3.91
C SER A 237 7.37 1.84 -2.49
N CYS A 238 8.51 2.51 -2.38
CA CYS A 238 8.93 3.15 -1.13
C CYS A 238 7.87 4.17 -0.68
N HIS A 239 7.76 4.39 0.62
CA HIS A 239 6.81 5.35 1.22
C HIS A 239 5.31 5.14 0.92
N SER A 240 4.90 4.09 0.20
CA SER A 240 3.50 3.84 -0.19
C SER A 240 2.52 3.80 0.98
N GLY A 241 3.02 3.52 2.19
CA GLY A 241 2.24 3.51 3.41
C GLY A 241 1.51 4.81 3.72
N SER A 242 2.03 5.97 3.29
CA SER A 242 1.35 7.26 3.45
C SER A 242 0.01 7.32 2.72
N VAL A 243 -0.13 6.60 1.59
CA VAL A 243 -1.41 6.49 0.87
C VAL A 243 -2.43 5.76 1.74
N THR A 244 -2.05 4.64 2.35
CA THR A 244 -2.99 3.85 3.17
C THR A 244 -3.46 4.62 4.42
N ASP A 245 -2.56 5.38 5.05
CA ASP A 245 -2.91 6.24 6.18
C ASP A 245 -3.84 7.40 5.71
N LEU A 246 -3.59 7.98 4.52
CA LEU A 246 -4.47 9.01 3.95
C LEU A 246 -5.88 8.49 3.66
N VAL A 247 -6.00 7.35 2.97
CA VAL A 247 -7.29 6.74 2.61
C VAL A 247 -8.13 6.45 3.86
N ARG A 248 -7.50 5.91 4.91
CA ARG A 248 -8.18 5.73 6.21
C ARG A 248 -8.64 7.05 6.80
N SER A 249 -7.77 8.06 6.78
CA SER A 249 -8.08 9.36 7.34
C SER A 249 -9.27 10.02 6.65
N GLU A 250 -9.29 10.03 5.31
CA GLU A 250 -10.42 10.57 4.56
C GLU A 250 -11.71 9.81 4.85
N ARG A 251 -11.68 8.47 4.86
CA ARG A 251 -12.86 7.68 5.20
C ARG A 251 -13.35 7.92 6.63
N ARG A 252 -12.46 8.04 7.61
CA ARG A 252 -12.85 8.39 8.99
C ARG A 252 -13.48 9.78 9.05
N ASN A 253 -12.95 10.75 8.31
CA ASN A 253 -13.49 12.12 8.28
C ASN A 253 -14.90 12.14 7.67
N GLU A 254 -15.12 11.38 6.61
CA GLU A 254 -16.44 11.21 6.00
C GLU A 254 -17.44 10.57 6.97
N LEU A 255 -17.08 9.43 7.57
CA LEU A 255 -17.93 8.74 8.53
C LEU A 255 -18.24 9.63 9.75
N ALA A 256 -17.28 10.40 10.22
CA ALA A 256 -17.48 11.35 11.33
C ALA A 256 -18.57 12.39 11.02
N GLN A 257 -18.67 12.83 9.75
CA GLN A 257 -19.72 13.74 9.32
C GLN A 257 -21.09 13.03 9.25
N LEU A 258 -21.12 11.81 8.71
CA LEU A 258 -22.34 11.01 8.57
C LEU A 258 -22.93 10.56 9.90
N THR A 259 -22.09 10.35 10.92
CA THR A 259 -22.49 9.79 12.22
C THR A 259 -22.28 10.76 13.37
N ALA A 260 -22.34 12.07 13.12
CA ALA A 260 -22.02 13.12 14.11
C ALA A 260 -22.88 13.04 15.39
N ASP A 261 -24.10 12.49 15.30
CA ASP A 261 -25.07 12.35 16.39
C ASP A 261 -25.10 10.94 17.01
N ARG A 262 -24.35 9.98 16.46
CA ARG A 262 -24.36 8.58 16.89
C ARG A 262 -23.21 8.31 17.87
N PHE A 263 -23.54 8.13 19.14
CA PHE A 263 -22.55 7.94 20.20
C PHE A 263 -21.60 6.76 19.95
N ASP A 264 -22.14 5.59 19.58
CA ASP A 264 -21.35 4.39 19.34
C ASP A 264 -20.39 4.57 18.15
N SER A 265 -20.87 5.17 17.05
CA SER A 265 -20.01 5.53 15.91
C SER A 265 -18.87 6.46 16.31
N GLN A 266 -19.15 7.52 17.10
CA GLN A 266 -18.11 8.43 17.58
C GLN A 266 -17.08 7.73 18.49
N MET A 267 -17.52 6.75 19.28
CA MET A 267 -16.62 5.93 20.10
C MET A 267 -15.67 5.07 19.22
N TYR A 268 -16.18 4.44 18.16
CA TYR A 268 -15.34 3.66 17.24
C TYR A 268 -14.39 4.55 16.42
N LEU A 269 -14.83 5.72 15.96
CA LEU A 269 -13.96 6.69 15.28
C LEU A 269 -12.85 7.22 16.20
N GLY A 270 -13.18 7.53 17.47
CA GLY A 270 -12.20 7.88 18.48
C GLY A 270 -11.20 6.75 18.75
N THR A 271 -11.68 5.49 18.69
CA THR A 271 -10.83 4.30 18.79
C THR A 271 -9.87 4.18 17.60
N ALA A 272 -10.36 4.36 16.38
CA ALA A 272 -9.52 4.35 15.18
C ALA A 272 -8.42 5.44 15.24
N ALA A 273 -8.78 6.66 15.63
CA ALA A 273 -7.81 7.75 15.81
C ALA A 273 -6.77 7.45 16.90
N TYR A 274 -7.17 6.80 18.00
CA TYR A 274 -6.23 6.35 19.03
C TYR A 274 -5.24 5.31 18.50
N LEU A 275 -5.71 4.36 17.68
CA LEU A 275 -4.88 3.32 17.07
C LEU A 275 -3.90 3.91 16.07
N GLU A 276 -4.33 4.86 15.24
CA GLU A 276 -3.44 5.62 14.35
C GLU A 276 -2.34 6.35 15.12
N ASN A 277 -2.69 7.09 16.17
CA ASN A 277 -1.70 7.77 17.02
C ASN A 277 -0.71 6.77 17.65
N SER A 278 -1.22 5.60 18.05
CA SER A 278 -0.42 4.50 18.59
C SER A 278 0.56 3.94 17.57
N LYS A 279 0.13 3.73 16.32
CA LYS A 279 1.01 3.35 15.20
C LYS A 279 2.10 4.39 15.00
N GLN A 280 1.75 5.68 14.98
CA GLN A 280 2.71 6.76 14.77
C GLN A 280 3.78 6.81 15.86
N LYS A 281 3.40 6.67 17.14
CA LYS A 281 4.37 6.60 18.25
C LYS A 281 5.37 5.45 18.09
N ILE A 282 4.90 4.29 17.66
CA ILE A 282 5.76 3.13 17.40
C ILE A 282 6.69 3.40 16.22
N LYS A 283 6.16 3.93 15.10
CA LYS A 283 6.94 4.32 13.93
C LYS A 283 8.05 5.32 14.31
N ASP A 284 7.70 6.38 15.05
CA ASP A 284 8.65 7.40 15.52
C ASP A 284 9.75 6.79 16.41
N TYR A 285 9.37 5.91 17.34
CA TYR A 285 10.33 5.20 18.17
C TYR A 285 11.27 4.30 17.34
N VAL A 286 10.73 3.54 16.39
CA VAL A 286 11.53 2.67 15.50
C VAL A 286 12.50 3.49 14.65
N HIS A 287 12.06 4.62 14.08
CA HIS A 287 12.93 5.53 13.34
C HIS A 287 14.03 6.11 14.23
N GLY A 288 13.69 6.59 15.42
CA GLY A 288 14.67 7.09 16.38
C GLY A 288 15.71 6.03 16.76
N ARG A 289 15.27 4.79 16.97
CA ARG A 289 16.13 3.63 17.26
C ARG A 289 17.08 3.33 16.09
N VAL A 290 16.56 3.25 14.86
CA VAL A 290 17.36 2.96 13.65
C VAL A 290 18.42 4.04 13.46
N ASN A 291 18.03 5.31 13.52
CA ASN A 291 18.95 6.44 13.37
C ASN A 291 20.07 6.41 14.42
N ALA A 292 19.73 6.13 15.69
CA ALA A 292 20.70 6.04 16.77
C ALA A 292 21.71 4.89 16.56
N LEU A 293 21.24 3.72 16.13
CA LEU A 293 22.10 2.54 15.91
C LEU A 293 22.94 2.65 14.63
N ASN A 294 22.42 3.26 13.57
CA ASN A 294 23.13 3.46 12.30
C ASN A 294 24.38 4.33 12.48
N GLY A 295 24.30 5.40 13.29
CA GLY A 295 25.47 6.23 13.60
C GLY A 295 26.61 5.43 14.26
N VAL A 296 26.27 4.51 15.18
CA VAL A 296 27.27 3.65 15.83
C VAL A 296 27.78 2.57 14.87
N ASN A 297 26.92 1.98 14.04
CA ASN A 297 27.31 0.99 13.05
C ASN A 297 28.30 1.58 12.03
N TRP A 298 28.03 2.77 11.49
CA TRP A 298 28.94 3.44 10.57
C TRP A 298 30.31 3.72 11.20
N ALA A 299 30.33 4.17 12.46
CA ALA A 299 31.58 4.35 13.19
C ALA A 299 32.36 3.03 13.40
N ILE A 300 31.65 1.91 13.61
CA ILE A 300 32.26 0.57 13.71
C ILE A 300 32.86 0.16 12.37
N GLU A 301 32.12 0.31 11.27
CA GLU A 301 32.60 -0.07 9.93
C GLU A 301 33.79 0.80 9.47
N ASP A 302 33.77 2.09 9.75
CA ASP A 302 34.91 2.99 9.51
C ASP A 302 36.18 2.52 10.27
N VAL A 303 36.06 2.17 11.55
CA VAL A 303 37.20 1.67 12.33
C VAL A 303 37.68 0.31 11.83
N LYS A 304 36.77 -0.59 11.41
CA LYS A 304 37.14 -1.86 10.79
C LYS A 304 37.90 -1.64 9.48
N TYR A 305 37.44 -0.71 8.66
CA TYR A 305 38.13 -0.34 7.42
C TYR A 305 39.54 0.20 7.70
N GLN A 306 39.70 1.09 8.69
CA GLN A 306 41.02 1.60 9.11
C GLN A 306 41.93 0.48 9.64
N LEU A 307 41.40 -0.45 10.44
CA LEU A 307 42.15 -1.61 10.95
C LEU A 307 42.65 -2.54 9.84
N ALA A 308 41.93 -2.62 8.72
CA ALA A 308 42.38 -3.38 7.55
C ALA A 308 43.58 -2.74 6.85
N GLN A 309 43.77 -1.42 7.00
CA GLN A 309 44.89 -0.67 6.43
C GLN A 309 46.08 -0.56 7.40
N ASP A 310 45.80 -0.34 8.68
CA ASP A 310 46.81 -0.21 9.74
C ASP A 310 46.36 -0.93 11.02
N SER A 311 47.05 -2.03 11.37
CA SER A 311 46.77 -2.78 12.58
C SER A 311 47.38 -2.09 13.81
N ASN A 312 46.73 -1.02 14.28
CA ASN A 312 47.10 -0.29 15.48
C ASN A 312 46.26 -0.72 16.71
N LEU A 313 46.92 -0.91 17.86
CA LEU A 313 46.27 -1.24 19.15
C LEU A 313 45.18 -0.23 19.55
N LEU A 314 45.38 1.06 19.25
CA LEU A 314 44.41 2.12 19.55
C LEU A 314 43.10 1.92 18.77
N LEU A 315 43.18 1.54 17.50
CA LEU A 315 42.00 1.28 16.67
C LEU A 315 41.24 0.03 17.17
N ARG A 316 41.95 -1.01 17.63
CA ARG A 316 41.31 -2.18 18.25
C ARG A 316 40.58 -1.81 19.55
N ALA A 317 41.19 -0.98 20.39
CA ALA A 317 40.54 -0.47 21.60
C ALA A 317 39.30 0.38 21.29
N LYS A 318 39.38 1.24 20.26
CA LYS A 318 38.25 2.03 19.77
C LYS A 318 37.10 1.15 19.26
N LEU A 319 37.41 0.11 18.47
CA LEU A 319 36.42 -0.85 17.99
C LEU A 319 35.69 -1.55 19.15
N PHE A 320 36.45 -2.03 20.14
CA PHE A 320 35.87 -2.65 21.34
C PHE A 320 34.96 -1.68 22.11
N ALA A 321 35.38 -0.43 22.29
CA ALA A 321 34.58 0.59 22.95
C ALA A 321 33.27 0.89 22.18
N LEU A 322 33.33 1.00 20.85
CA LEU A 322 32.14 1.22 20.02
C LEU A 322 31.17 0.02 20.07
N GLN A 323 31.70 -1.21 20.07
CA GLN A 323 30.88 -2.42 20.22
C GLN A 323 30.20 -2.48 21.60
N ALA A 324 30.92 -2.16 22.67
CA ALA A 324 30.36 -2.06 24.02
C ALA A 324 29.28 -0.96 24.10
N TYR A 325 29.54 0.20 23.49
CA TYR A 325 28.58 1.29 23.40
C TYR A 325 27.32 0.91 22.62
N LYS A 326 27.45 0.20 21.49
CA LYS A 326 26.31 -0.34 20.72
C LYS A 326 25.45 -1.26 21.58
N SER A 327 26.06 -2.18 22.33
CA SER A 327 25.32 -3.09 23.22
C SER A 327 24.59 -2.34 24.33
N TYR A 328 25.24 -1.35 24.95
CA TYR A 328 24.63 -0.50 25.97
C TYR A 328 23.44 0.31 25.41
N LEU A 329 23.64 0.99 24.28
CA LEU A 329 22.61 1.76 23.60
C LEU A 329 21.42 0.87 23.20
N THR A 330 21.68 -0.33 22.68
CA THR A 330 20.64 -1.31 22.36
C THR A 330 19.81 -1.70 23.59
N SER A 331 20.46 -1.89 24.74
CA SER A 331 19.77 -2.19 26.01
C SER A 331 18.86 -1.05 26.45
N LEU A 332 19.34 0.20 26.42
CA LEU A 332 18.53 1.37 26.77
C LEU A 332 17.34 1.54 25.83
N LEU A 333 17.56 1.33 24.53
CA LEU A 333 16.49 1.39 23.54
C LEU A 333 15.45 0.30 23.84
N ASN A 334 15.86 -0.94 24.13
CA ASN A 334 14.93 -2.02 24.50
C ASN A 334 14.13 -1.70 25.77
N GLU A 335 14.74 -1.12 26.79
CA GLU A 335 14.03 -0.68 28.00
C GLU A 335 12.96 0.37 27.66
N LYS A 336 13.31 1.35 26.81
CA LYS A 336 12.35 2.37 26.36
C LYS A 336 11.21 1.78 25.53
N ALA A 337 11.47 0.75 24.74
CA ALA A 337 10.44 0.02 24.02
C ALA A 337 9.47 -0.70 24.97
N ASP A 338 10.00 -1.37 25.99
CA ASP A 338 9.21 -2.06 27.00
C ASP A 338 8.33 -1.07 27.78
N GLU A 339 8.85 0.11 28.13
CA GLU A 339 8.06 1.20 28.75
C GLU A 339 6.92 1.67 27.85
N LEU A 340 7.22 2.05 26.60
CA LEU A 340 6.24 2.49 25.63
C LEU A 340 5.12 1.46 25.45
N TRP A 341 5.51 0.18 25.36
CA TRP A 341 4.56 -0.91 25.19
C TRP A 341 3.71 -1.18 26.42
N ALA A 342 4.29 -1.15 27.62
CA ALA A 342 3.57 -1.33 28.87
C ALA A 342 2.47 -0.28 29.05
N GLU A 343 2.74 0.96 28.64
CA GLU A 343 1.75 2.05 28.65
C GLU A 343 0.60 1.79 27.65
N MET A 344 0.91 1.27 26.47
CA MET A 344 -0.06 1.06 25.39
C MET A 344 -0.93 -0.19 25.60
N VAL A 345 -0.32 -1.31 26.02
CA VAL A 345 -0.93 -2.65 25.97
C VAL A 345 -2.21 -2.77 26.81
N ILE A 346 -2.33 -2.00 27.90
CA ILE A 346 -3.52 -1.99 28.76
C ILE A 346 -4.72 -1.45 27.97
N ASN A 347 -4.56 -0.27 27.36
CA ASN A 347 -5.61 0.36 26.55
C ASN A 347 -5.93 -0.48 25.31
N LEU A 348 -4.88 -1.00 24.67
CA LEU A 348 -5.03 -1.82 23.47
C LEU A 348 -5.79 -3.13 23.75
N ASN A 349 -5.60 -3.76 24.91
CA ASN A 349 -6.40 -4.94 25.30
C ASN A 349 -7.88 -4.60 25.53
N ALA A 350 -8.19 -3.43 26.11
CA ALA A 350 -9.57 -2.97 26.27
C ALA A 350 -10.24 -2.71 24.91
N ILE A 351 -9.55 -1.99 24.02
CA ILE A 351 -9.99 -1.73 22.64
C ILE A 351 -10.20 -3.05 21.89
N LYS A 352 -9.26 -3.99 22.02
CA LYS A 352 -9.35 -5.31 21.40
C LYS A 352 -10.64 -6.05 21.79
N MET A 353 -11.00 -6.04 23.08
CA MET A 353 -12.24 -6.66 23.55
C MET A 353 -13.48 -5.96 22.98
N LEU A 354 -13.48 -4.63 22.98
CA LEU A 354 -14.55 -3.82 22.39
C LEU A 354 -14.77 -4.16 20.92
N LEU A 355 -13.71 -4.13 20.11
CA LEU A 355 -13.77 -4.41 18.68
C LEU A 355 -14.18 -5.87 18.39
N SER A 356 -13.72 -6.82 19.20
CA SER A 356 -14.11 -8.23 19.03
C SER A 356 -15.61 -8.43 19.26
N PHE A 357 -16.19 -7.69 20.22
CA PHE A 357 -17.63 -7.71 20.46
C PHE A 357 -18.41 -7.03 19.34
N ALA A 358 -17.96 -5.85 18.90
CA ALA A 358 -18.62 -5.05 17.86
C ALA A 358 -18.68 -5.76 16.50
N THR A 359 -17.56 -6.37 16.10
CA THR A 359 -17.43 -6.99 14.76
C THR A 359 -17.81 -8.46 14.74
N GLY A 360 -17.87 -9.13 15.90
CA GLY A 360 -17.98 -10.58 15.99
C GLY A 360 -16.70 -11.32 15.58
N THR A 361 -15.62 -10.59 15.25
CA THR A 361 -14.35 -11.15 14.79
C THR A 361 -13.35 -11.21 15.93
N ARG A 362 -12.65 -12.34 16.07
CA ARG A 362 -11.60 -12.47 17.08
C ARG A 362 -10.36 -11.66 16.65
N MET A 363 -10.09 -10.58 17.38
CA MET A 363 -8.90 -9.76 17.12
C MET A 363 -7.58 -10.52 17.42
N PRO A 364 -6.51 -10.28 16.64
CA PRO A 364 -5.24 -10.99 16.79
C PRO A 364 -4.57 -10.73 18.14
N ALA A 365 -3.76 -11.69 18.61
CA ALA A 365 -3.04 -11.57 19.87
C ALA A 365 -1.86 -10.61 19.73
N PHE A 366 -1.64 -9.77 20.73
CA PHE A 366 -0.40 -8.98 20.78
C PHE A 366 0.80 -9.88 21.06
N PRO A 367 1.98 -9.58 20.48
CA PRO A 367 3.21 -10.27 20.85
C PRO A 367 3.58 -9.98 22.30
N ALA A 368 4.32 -10.90 22.92
CA ALA A 368 4.65 -10.82 24.34
C ALA A 368 5.55 -9.62 24.70
N LYS A 369 6.48 -9.21 23.80
CA LYS A 369 7.40 -8.09 24.01
C LYS A 369 7.87 -7.45 22.69
N PRO A 370 8.03 -6.11 22.61
CA PRO A 370 8.59 -5.41 21.46
C PRO A 370 10.10 -5.17 21.59
N THR A 371 10.88 -6.24 21.61
CA THR A 371 12.35 -6.10 21.75
C THR A 371 13.09 -6.11 20.42
N HIS A 372 12.40 -6.41 19.31
CA HIS A 372 12.98 -6.64 18.00
C HIS A 372 12.15 -6.04 16.86
N TYR A 373 12.76 -5.78 15.69
CA TYR A 373 12.04 -5.23 14.53
C TYR A 373 10.85 -6.11 14.12
N ASN A 374 11.01 -7.43 14.14
CA ASN A 374 9.92 -8.39 13.89
C ASN A 374 8.71 -8.20 14.84
N THR A 375 8.98 -7.94 16.11
CA THR A 375 7.92 -7.74 17.10
C THR A 375 7.25 -6.37 16.94
N PHE A 376 7.98 -5.33 16.51
CA PHE A 376 7.38 -4.04 16.16
C PHE A 376 6.50 -4.13 14.93
N GLY A 377 6.95 -4.79 13.86
CA GLY A 377 6.14 -5.05 12.67
C GLY A 377 4.84 -5.75 13.05
N THR A 378 4.92 -6.83 13.81
CA THR A 378 3.74 -7.56 14.29
C THR A 378 2.78 -6.69 15.11
N ILE A 379 3.27 -5.75 15.92
CA ILE A 379 2.40 -4.82 16.65
C ILE A 379 1.71 -3.87 15.69
N LEU A 380 2.44 -3.30 14.73
CA LEU A 380 1.86 -2.41 13.72
C LEU A 380 0.74 -3.12 12.96
N ASP A 381 0.93 -4.39 12.57
CA ASP A 381 -0.09 -5.19 11.88
C ASP A 381 -1.34 -5.37 12.74
N VAL A 382 -1.17 -5.70 14.04
CA VAL A 382 -2.32 -5.85 14.95
C VAL A 382 -3.07 -4.53 15.11
N LEU A 383 -2.36 -3.41 15.25
CA LEU A 383 -2.97 -2.09 15.35
C LEU A 383 -3.74 -1.74 14.07
N GLU A 384 -3.21 -2.13 12.92
CA GLU A 384 -3.81 -1.90 11.62
C GLU A 384 -5.10 -2.69 11.42
N VAL A 385 -5.11 -3.98 11.77
CA VAL A 385 -6.32 -4.83 11.77
C VAL A 385 -7.38 -4.24 12.70
N MET A 386 -6.97 -3.79 13.90
CA MET A 386 -7.88 -3.18 14.86
C MET A 386 -8.44 -1.83 14.36
N GLU A 387 -7.64 -1.04 13.65
CA GLU A 387 -8.10 0.23 13.10
C GLU A 387 -9.13 0.02 11.99
N ASN A 388 -8.85 -0.90 11.05
CA ASN A 388 -9.82 -1.28 10.02
C ASN A 388 -11.12 -1.82 10.65
N ALA A 389 -11.02 -2.65 11.69
CA ALA A 389 -12.18 -3.17 12.41
C ALA A 389 -13.02 -2.06 13.07
N ALA A 390 -12.38 -1.00 13.58
CA ALA A 390 -13.07 0.15 14.15
C ALA A 390 -13.82 0.94 13.06
N ILE A 391 -13.21 1.14 11.90
CA ILE A 391 -13.85 1.81 10.75
C ILE A 391 -15.04 0.98 10.25
N LEU A 392 -14.85 -0.32 10.03
CA LEU A 392 -15.91 -1.24 9.56
C LEU A 392 -17.11 -1.31 10.51
N ALA A 393 -16.90 -1.19 11.83
CA ALA A 393 -17.98 -1.14 12.80
C ALA A 393 -18.89 0.08 12.58
N VAL A 394 -18.30 1.24 12.27
CA VAL A 394 -19.05 2.47 11.96
C VAL A 394 -19.79 2.34 10.64
N GLU A 395 -19.15 1.79 9.61
CA GLU A 395 -19.78 1.58 8.30
C GLU A 395 -21.00 0.68 8.40
N LYS A 396 -20.92 -0.37 9.22
CA LYS A 396 -22.07 -1.24 9.49
C LYS A 396 -23.22 -0.48 10.14
N GLU A 397 -22.95 0.41 11.10
CA GLU A 397 -23.99 1.25 11.72
C GLU A 397 -24.60 2.23 10.71
N VAL A 398 -23.80 2.82 9.83
CA VAL A 398 -24.29 3.69 8.74
C VAL A 398 -25.24 2.92 7.83
N ALA A 399 -24.86 1.71 7.41
CA ALA A 399 -25.68 0.86 6.56
C ALA A 399 -26.99 0.39 7.23
N GLU A 400 -26.96 0.07 8.53
CA GLU A 400 -28.15 -0.36 9.28
C GLU A 400 -29.09 0.80 9.67
N GLY A 401 -28.58 2.03 9.73
CA GLY A 401 -29.31 3.21 10.19
C GLY A 401 -29.86 4.11 9.07
N GLY A 402 -30.06 3.59 7.86
CA GLY A 402 -30.54 4.32 6.68
C GLY A 402 -32.07 4.45 6.53
N ASP A 403 -32.85 4.15 7.57
CA ASP A 403 -34.33 4.24 7.58
C ASP A 403 -34.89 5.66 7.81
#